data_AF-A0A8T4PCF9-F1
#
_entry.id   AF-A0A8T4PCF9-F1
#
_cell.length_a   1.000
_cell.length_b   1.000
_cell.length_c   1.000
_cell.angle_alpha   90.00
_cell.angle_beta   90.00
_cell.angle_gamma   90.00
#
_symmetry.space_group_name_H-M   'P 1'
#
loop_
_entity.id
_entity.type
_entity.pdbx_description
1 polymer ?
#
loop_
_entity_poly.entity_id
_entity_poly.type
_entity_poly.pdbx_seq_one_letter_code
_entity_poly.pdbx_strand_id
1 'polypeptide(L)'
;MAAAKKTEKDEKEKTPAKISKKAEKTENPEKAEKKKTKKEPASKEATLKKRTSDRSVLLKELKEKAKKLAAGIKGIETEEIKEELEKKRELLIPLEDYVKTGIHLGTKVITPDMKKFVYRRRADSIGVLNTSLIDEKIKKSIKLLSEYSPEEVILVCKRDTGWIAGQLFSQATGIKIFTKKYPAGMMTNTELETFYEPELAIICDPWVDKNAFADAKKTNKKVIMLADTNNFTRGADLVIPCNNKGSKSLGLVFYLLAKGYIEKRKMNSKMPSMTDFTGDDLQA
;
A
#
# COMPACT_ATOMS: atom_id res chain seq x y z
N MET A 1 -61.77 -11.97 6.57
CA MET A 1 -62.19 -12.77 7.74
C MET A 1 -61.04 -13.74 8.01
N ALA A 2 -60.27 -13.62 9.11
CA ALA A 2 -60.64 -13.90 10.51
C ALA A 2 -60.90 -15.42 10.71
N ALA A 3 -60.29 -16.12 11.68
CA ALA A 3 -59.31 -15.71 12.69
C ALA A 3 -58.45 -16.90 13.21
N ALA A 4 -57.46 -16.57 14.03
CA ALA A 4 -56.47 -17.45 14.65
C ALA A 4 -57.01 -18.59 15.54
N LYS A 5 -56.14 -19.57 15.80
CA LYS A 5 -55.91 -20.07 17.17
C LYS A 5 -54.45 -20.47 17.40
N LYS A 6 -53.84 -19.89 18.44
CA LYS A 6 -52.61 -20.35 19.11
C LYS A 6 -52.99 -21.11 20.38
N THR A 7 -52.14 -22.00 20.85
CA THR A 7 -51.97 -22.43 22.26
C THR A 7 -50.66 -23.24 22.30
N GLU A 8 -49.59 -22.67 22.87
CA GLU A 8 -49.00 -23.03 24.18
C GLU A 8 -48.17 -24.33 24.11
N LYS A 9 -46.83 -24.30 24.11
CA LYS A 9 -45.89 -24.05 25.22
C LYS A 9 -46.12 -24.96 26.44
N ASP A 10 -45.17 -25.87 26.67
CA ASP A 10 -44.57 -26.03 28.01
C ASP A 10 -43.17 -26.67 27.94
N GLU A 11 -42.34 -26.38 28.95
CA GLU A 11 -40.94 -26.85 29.07
C GLU A 11 -40.79 -28.05 30.02
N LYS A 12 -39.88 -28.99 29.73
CA LYS A 12 -38.71 -29.33 30.59
C LYS A 12 -38.05 -30.69 30.29
N GLU A 13 -36.78 -30.59 29.86
CA GLU A 13 -35.62 -31.20 30.52
C GLU A 13 -35.73 -32.64 31.10
N LYS A 14 -35.01 -33.60 30.48
CA LYS A 14 -34.19 -34.59 31.20
C LYS A 14 -33.14 -35.25 30.32
N THR A 15 -31.99 -35.55 30.92
CA THR A 15 -30.75 -36.07 30.32
C THR A 15 -30.81 -37.57 29.97
N PRO A 16 -30.06 -38.04 28.94
CA PRO A 16 -29.97 -39.45 28.57
C PRO A 16 -29.02 -40.27 29.46
N ALA A 17 -29.23 -41.58 29.49
CA ALA A 17 -28.58 -42.53 30.40
C ALA A 17 -27.22 -43.06 29.92
N LYS A 18 -26.43 -43.58 30.88
CA LYS A 18 -25.16 -44.30 30.67
C LYS A 18 -25.39 -45.72 30.09
N ILE A 19 -24.59 -46.15 29.12
CA ILE A 19 -24.10 -47.55 29.01
C ILE A 19 -22.61 -47.51 28.64
N SER A 20 -21.83 -48.48 29.11
CA SER A 20 -20.37 -48.45 29.14
C SER A 20 -19.68 -49.68 28.53
N LYS A 21 -18.46 -49.45 28.01
CA LYS A 21 -17.34 -50.41 27.83
C LYS A 21 -17.46 -51.52 26.78
N LYS A 22 -16.47 -51.53 25.89
CA LYS A 22 -15.72 -52.73 25.48
C LYS A 22 -14.22 -52.39 25.45
N ALA A 23 -13.35 -53.35 25.79
CA ALA A 23 -11.89 -53.21 25.80
C ALA A 23 -11.31 -53.49 24.37
N GLU A 24 -10.01 -53.41 24.04
CA GLU A 24 -8.76 -53.52 24.82
C GLU A 24 -7.53 -52.99 24.01
N LYS A 25 -6.37 -52.70 24.67
CA LYS A 25 -4.91 -52.66 24.28
C LYS A 25 -4.48 -52.56 22.77
N THR A 26 -3.34 -52.01 22.32
CA THR A 26 -2.09 -51.31 22.78
C THR A 26 -1.41 -50.75 21.50
N GLU A 27 -0.66 -49.63 21.42
CA GLU A 27 0.75 -49.39 21.84
C GLU A 27 1.14 -47.86 21.73
N ASN A 28 2.38 -47.49 22.08
CA ASN A 28 2.97 -46.12 22.24
C ASN A 28 3.74 -45.66 20.95
N PRO A 29 4.43 -44.47 20.80
CA PRO A 29 5.20 -43.72 21.82
C PRO A 29 5.31 -42.16 21.77
N GLU A 30 5.93 -41.63 22.85
CA GLU A 30 6.83 -40.45 23.00
C GLU A 30 6.39 -38.95 23.14
N LYS A 31 6.91 -38.36 24.24
CA LYS A 31 7.58 -37.04 24.45
C LYS A 31 6.89 -35.81 25.11
N ALA A 32 7.49 -35.44 26.26
CA ALA A 32 7.75 -34.11 26.87
C ALA A 32 6.56 -33.17 27.20
N GLU A 33 6.04 -33.19 28.43
CA GLU A 33 6.49 -32.45 29.63
C GLU A 33 6.33 -30.90 29.63
N LYS A 34 5.40 -30.43 30.48
CA LYS A 34 5.40 -29.07 31.10
C LYS A 34 4.98 -29.20 32.56
N LYS A 35 5.82 -28.74 33.49
CA LYS A 35 5.50 -28.67 34.93
C LYS A 35 5.54 -27.21 35.42
N LYS A 36 4.58 -26.82 36.27
CA LYS A 36 4.50 -25.51 36.95
C LYS A 36 4.43 -25.74 38.47
N THR A 37 5.07 -24.86 39.25
CA THR A 37 4.97 -24.81 40.72
C THR A 37 5.11 -23.37 41.24
N LYS A 38 4.73 -23.14 42.52
CA LYS A 38 4.70 -21.85 43.26
C LYS A 38 5.54 -22.02 44.57
N LYS A 39 5.78 -21.03 45.46
CA LYS A 39 5.29 -19.64 45.67
C LYS A 39 6.31 -18.88 46.57
N GLU A 40 6.19 -17.55 46.67
CA GLU A 40 6.59 -16.69 47.84
C GLU A 40 8.07 -16.51 48.22
N PRO A 41 8.43 -15.46 49.02
CA PRO A 41 7.88 -14.10 49.09
C PRO A 41 8.99 -13.00 49.06
N ALA A 42 8.65 -11.74 49.37
CA ALA A 42 9.56 -10.60 49.39
C ALA A 42 10.02 -10.18 50.80
N SER A 43 11.22 -9.63 50.91
CA SER A 43 11.67 -8.77 52.03
C SER A 43 12.48 -7.58 51.49
N LYS A 44 12.46 -6.46 52.21
CA LYS A 44 13.12 -5.19 51.84
C LYS A 44 14.30 -4.90 52.79
N GLU A 45 15.07 -3.87 52.45
CA GLU A 45 15.97 -3.10 53.33
C GLU A 45 17.30 -3.72 53.78
N ALA A 46 18.30 -3.63 52.92
CA ALA A 46 19.66 -3.23 53.31
C ALA A 46 20.41 -2.57 52.12
N THR A 47 21.40 -1.72 52.40
CA THR A 47 22.38 -1.14 51.45
C THR A 47 21.95 0.01 50.52
N LEU A 48 21.38 1.08 51.10
CA LEU A 48 21.48 2.42 50.51
C LEU A 48 22.81 3.09 50.96
N LYS A 49 23.91 2.96 50.18
CA LYS A 49 25.10 3.85 50.19
C LYS A 49 26.14 3.43 49.13
N LYS A 50 26.91 4.40 48.59
CA LYS A 50 27.97 4.30 47.55
C LYS A 50 27.56 3.87 46.13
N ARG A 51 26.97 4.80 45.36
CA ARG A 51 27.08 4.89 43.88
C ARG A 51 26.97 6.35 43.41
N THR A 52 27.95 7.18 43.76
CA THR A 52 27.91 8.64 43.53
C THR A 52 29.18 9.25 42.91
N SER A 53 30.13 8.44 42.43
CA SER A 53 31.42 8.91 41.88
C SER A 53 31.49 9.03 40.35
N ASP A 54 30.71 8.26 39.58
CA ASP A 54 31.08 8.00 38.17
C ASP A 54 30.24 8.76 37.12
N ARG A 55 29.11 9.36 37.52
CA ARG A 55 28.18 10.03 36.57
C ARG A 55 28.79 11.29 35.93
N SER A 56 29.66 12.00 36.65
CA SER A 56 30.35 13.19 36.16
C SER A 56 31.50 12.85 35.19
N VAL A 57 32.18 11.72 35.41
CA VAL A 57 33.24 11.20 34.53
C VAL A 57 32.63 10.72 33.22
N LEU A 58 31.57 9.90 33.28
CA LEU A 58 30.83 9.45 32.09
C LEU A 58 30.26 10.61 31.27
N LEU A 59 29.76 11.68 31.90
CA LEU A 59 29.31 12.89 31.20
C LEU A 59 30.45 13.68 30.54
N LYS A 60 31.65 13.68 31.13
CA LYS A 60 32.85 14.28 30.49
C LYS A 60 33.32 13.42 29.32
N GLU A 61 33.39 12.09 29.47
CA GLU A 61 33.74 11.19 28.38
C GLU A 61 32.75 11.23 27.22
N LEU A 62 31.43 11.26 27.50
CA LEU A 62 30.41 11.39 26.46
C LEU A 62 30.50 12.75 25.76
N LYS A 63 30.84 13.83 26.47
CA LYS A 63 31.10 15.15 25.87
C LYS A 63 32.40 15.18 25.07
N GLU A 64 33.45 14.46 25.47
CA GLU A 64 34.67 14.30 24.67
C GLU A 64 34.45 13.45 23.43
N LYS A 65 33.77 12.30 23.56
CA LYS A 65 33.39 11.42 22.45
C LYS A 65 32.49 12.18 21.47
N ALA A 66 31.53 12.97 21.97
CA ALA A 66 30.71 13.87 21.15
C ALA A 66 31.53 15.01 20.51
N LYS A 67 32.52 15.60 21.20
CA LYS A 67 33.44 16.59 20.58
C LYS A 67 34.33 15.98 19.51
N LYS A 68 34.84 14.75 19.70
CA LYS A 68 35.67 14.01 18.74
C LYS A 68 34.85 13.63 17.49
N LEU A 69 33.61 13.15 17.68
CA LEU A 69 32.66 12.93 16.58
C LEU A 69 32.28 14.25 15.87
N ALA A 70 31.99 15.33 16.60
CA ALA A 70 31.67 16.63 16.02
C ALA A 70 32.88 17.32 15.34
N ALA A 71 34.11 16.97 15.69
CA ALA A 71 35.31 17.41 14.98
C ALA A 71 35.49 16.64 13.65
N GLY A 72 35.22 15.33 13.65
CA GLY A 72 35.29 14.49 12.44
C GLY A 72 34.20 14.76 11.38
N ILE A 73 33.16 15.52 11.73
CA ILE A 73 32.02 15.85 10.83
C ILE A 73 32.15 17.27 10.24
N LYS A 74 33.11 18.09 10.70
CA LYS A 74 33.16 19.54 10.43
C LYS A 74 33.77 19.98 9.10
N GLY A 75 34.13 19.05 8.21
CA GLY A 75 34.82 19.36 6.95
C GLY A 75 34.27 18.67 5.71
N ILE A 76 33.21 17.86 5.81
CA ILE A 76 32.58 17.22 4.64
C ILE A 76 31.31 18.01 4.29
N GLU A 77 31.54 19.10 3.57
CA GLU A 77 30.72 19.53 2.43
C GLU A 77 29.20 19.52 2.67
N THR A 78 28.70 20.43 3.52
CA THR A 78 27.24 20.67 3.63
C THR A 78 26.61 21.17 2.33
N GLU A 79 27.41 21.60 1.36
CA GLU A 79 26.97 22.03 0.03
C GLU A 79 26.95 20.85 -0.97
N GLU A 80 27.98 20.00 -1.04
CA GLU A 80 27.87 18.74 -1.83
C GLU A 80 26.77 17.82 -1.31
N ILE A 81 26.62 17.68 0.02
CA ILE A 81 25.52 16.91 0.60
C ILE A 81 24.16 17.53 0.26
N LYS A 82 24.09 18.87 0.13
CA LYS A 82 22.90 19.59 -0.35
C LYS A 82 22.64 19.32 -1.82
N GLU A 83 23.65 19.44 -2.68
CA GLU A 83 23.54 19.14 -4.11
C GLU A 83 23.18 17.68 -4.35
N GLU A 84 23.75 16.73 -3.61
CA GLU A 84 23.35 15.32 -3.68
C GLU A 84 21.90 15.12 -3.20
N LEU A 85 21.46 15.86 -2.19
CA LEU A 85 20.07 15.86 -1.73
C LEU A 85 19.13 16.52 -2.74
N GLU A 86 19.57 17.54 -3.47
CA GLU A 86 18.81 18.25 -4.50
C GLU A 86 18.75 17.45 -5.81
N LYS A 87 19.86 16.83 -6.24
CA LYS A 87 19.92 15.82 -7.30
C LYS A 87 19.06 14.59 -6.96
N LYS A 88 19.03 14.14 -5.70
CA LYS A 88 18.05 13.12 -5.21
C LYS A 88 16.60 13.64 -5.13
N ARG A 89 16.39 14.96 -5.15
CA ARG A 89 15.07 15.64 -5.15
C ARG A 89 14.69 16.21 -6.51
N GLU A 90 15.34 15.78 -7.60
CA GLU A 90 14.83 15.99 -8.96
C GLU A 90 13.52 15.21 -9.14
N LEU A 91 12.42 15.79 -8.63
CA LEU A 91 11.07 15.30 -8.81
C LEU A 91 10.66 15.43 -10.28
N LEU A 92 9.79 14.54 -10.76
CA LEU A 92 9.28 14.58 -12.14
C LEU A 92 8.52 15.87 -12.48
N ILE A 93 7.95 16.51 -11.45
CA ILE A 93 7.10 17.70 -11.48
C ILE A 93 7.39 18.52 -10.21
N PRO A 94 7.27 19.86 -10.21
CA PRO A 94 7.38 20.70 -9.02
C PRO A 94 6.51 20.21 -7.84
N LEU A 95 6.98 20.48 -6.62
CA LEU A 95 6.30 20.02 -5.39
C LEU A 95 4.88 20.61 -5.27
N GLU A 96 4.72 21.84 -5.78
CA GLU A 96 3.50 22.63 -5.76
C GLU A 96 2.35 21.88 -6.45
N ASP A 97 2.60 21.26 -7.61
CA ASP A 97 1.55 20.62 -8.40
C ASP A 97 1.15 19.25 -7.83
N TYR A 98 2.09 18.52 -7.22
CA TYR A 98 1.77 17.37 -6.36
C TYR A 98 0.92 17.77 -5.14
N VAL A 99 1.09 18.98 -4.61
CA VAL A 99 0.25 19.48 -3.50
C VAL A 99 -1.13 19.91 -4.01
N LYS A 100 -1.22 20.70 -5.09
CA LYS A 100 -2.48 21.18 -5.72
C LYS A 100 -3.43 20.04 -6.08
N THR A 101 -2.91 18.98 -6.70
CA THR A 101 -3.68 17.81 -7.14
C THR A 101 -4.13 16.88 -6.00
N GLY A 102 -3.63 17.10 -4.78
CA GLY A 102 -4.04 16.35 -3.59
C GLY A 102 -3.56 14.90 -3.54
N ILE A 103 -2.52 14.53 -4.31
CA ILE A 103 -1.98 13.15 -4.38
C ILE A 103 -1.53 12.61 -3.02
N HIS A 104 -1.08 13.52 -2.15
CA HIS A 104 -0.52 13.24 -0.83
C HIS A 104 -1.59 13.02 0.26
N LEU A 105 -2.87 13.25 -0.06
CA LEU A 105 -3.99 13.12 0.88
C LEU A 105 -4.48 11.67 0.90
N GLY A 106 -4.25 10.96 1.99
CA GLY A 106 -4.85 9.64 2.21
C GLY A 106 -6.20 9.71 2.92
N THR A 107 -6.49 8.67 3.71
CA THR A 107 -7.69 8.56 4.54
C THR A 107 -7.36 8.52 6.04
N LYS A 108 -8.40 8.39 6.87
CA LYS A 108 -8.25 8.17 8.33
C LYS A 108 -7.74 6.75 8.67
N VAL A 109 -7.96 5.76 7.80
CA VAL A 109 -7.56 4.37 8.02
C VAL A 109 -6.21 4.12 7.36
N ILE A 110 -5.26 3.57 8.12
CA ILE A 110 -3.91 3.24 7.63
C ILE A 110 -3.70 1.75 7.82
N THR A 111 -3.55 1.01 6.72
CA THR A 111 -3.22 -0.42 6.75
C THR A 111 -1.76 -0.65 7.15
N PRO A 112 -1.41 -1.82 7.71
CA PRO A 112 -0.02 -2.15 8.04
C PRO A 112 0.92 -2.04 6.83
N ASP A 113 0.47 -2.50 5.66
CA ASP A 113 1.25 -2.50 4.41
C ASP A 113 1.63 -1.08 3.96
N MET A 114 0.69 -0.12 4.09
CA MET A 114 0.82 1.25 3.61
C MET A 114 1.49 2.18 4.63
N LYS A 115 1.62 1.77 5.89
CA LYS A 115 2.24 2.57 6.97
C LYS A 115 3.63 3.12 6.61
N LYS A 116 4.41 2.38 5.81
CA LYS A 116 5.74 2.78 5.33
C LYS A 116 5.76 3.94 4.32
N PHE A 117 4.63 4.27 3.70
CA PHE A 117 4.49 5.38 2.75
C PHE A 117 3.87 6.64 3.38
N VAL A 118 3.36 6.53 4.62
CA VAL A 118 2.77 7.66 5.36
C VAL A 118 3.88 8.42 6.06
N TYR A 119 3.96 9.73 5.82
CA TYR A 119 4.88 10.64 6.49
C TYR A 119 4.39 11.04 7.88
N ARG A 120 3.14 11.52 7.99
CA ARG A 120 2.51 11.95 9.25
C ARG A 120 0.99 11.82 9.20
N ARG A 121 0.33 11.86 10.36
CA ARG A 121 -1.11 12.14 10.44
C ARG A 121 -1.33 13.64 10.60
N ARG A 122 -2.36 14.18 9.96
CA ARG A 122 -2.89 15.54 10.17
C ARG A 122 -3.75 15.57 11.44
N ALA A 123 -4.05 16.76 11.96
CA ALA A 123 -5.02 16.95 13.06
C ALA A 123 -6.37 16.25 12.79
N ASP A 124 -6.84 16.30 11.55
CA ASP A 124 -8.08 15.64 11.08
C ASP A 124 -8.01 14.08 11.05
N SER A 125 -6.93 13.51 11.59
CA SER A 125 -6.56 12.08 11.55
C SER A 125 -6.31 11.50 10.16
N ILE A 126 -6.32 12.32 9.12
CA ILE A 126 -5.97 11.92 7.74
C ILE A 126 -4.46 11.60 7.66
N GLY A 127 -4.11 10.45 7.08
CA GLY A 127 -2.73 10.09 6.76
C GLY A 127 -2.21 10.89 5.56
N VAL A 128 -1.07 11.55 5.73
CA VAL A 128 -0.36 12.26 4.66
C VAL A 128 0.73 11.34 4.10
N LEU A 129 0.69 11.06 2.79
CA LEU A 129 1.69 10.28 2.08
C LEU A 129 2.96 11.11 1.81
N ASN A 130 4.13 10.45 1.78
CA ASN A 130 5.40 11.10 1.49
C ASN A 130 5.62 11.26 -0.02
N THR A 131 5.55 12.49 -0.54
CA THR A 131 5.66 12.83 -1.98
C THR A 131 6.95 12.31 -2.63
N SER A 132 8.10 12.33 -1.95
CA SER A 132 9.35 11.78 -2.49
C SER A 132 9.27 10.27 -2.74
N LEU A 133 8.59 9.53 -1.87
CA LEU A 133 8.36 8.09 -2.05
C LEU A 133 7.32 7.81 -3.16
N ILE A 134 6.39 8.73 -3.41
CA ILE A 134 5.46 8.63 -4.55
C ILE A 134 6.27 8.75 -5.85
N ASP A 135 7.10 9.79 -5.98
CA ASP A 135 7.91 10.06 -7.18
C ASP A 135 8.88 8.90 -7.50
N GLU A 136 9.58 8.38 -6.50
CA GLU A 136 10.40 7.17 -6.64
C GLU A 136 9.62 5.96 -7.18
N LYS A 137 8.38 5.78 -6.70
CA LYS A 137 7.54 4.66 -7.12
C LYS A 137 6.98 4.87 -8.52
N ILE A 138 6.62 6.09 -8.89
CA ILE A 138 6.24 6.44 -10.27
C ILE A 138 7.43 6.20 -11.22
N LYS A 139 8.65 6.65 -10.89
CA LYS A 139 9.87 6.37 -11.68
C LYS A 139 10.13 4.86 -11.87
N LYS A 140 9.95 4.07 -10.81
CA LYS A 140 10.05 2.59 -10.85
C LYS A 140 8.94 1.98 -11.72
N SER A 141 7.71 2.49 -11.65
CA SER A 141 6.59 2.04 -12.48
C SER A 141 6.77 2.39 -13.95
N ILE A 142 7.25 3.60 -14.27
CA ILE A 142 7.62 4.01 -15.61
C ILE A 142 8.69 3.07 -16.18
N LYS A 143 9.72 2.71 -15.40
CA LYS A 143 10.74 1.75 -15.86
C LYS A 143 10.12 0.40 -16.22
N LEU A 144 9.34 -0.20 -15.33
CA LEU A 144 8.68 -1.48 -15.58
C LEU A 144 7.73 -1.40 -16.78
N LEU A 145 6.94 -0.33 -16.89
CA LEU A 145 5.98 -0.13 -17.97
C LEU A 145 6.65 -0.02 -19.35
N SER A 146 7.82 0.63 -19.45
CA SER A 146 8.56 0.77 -20.72
C SER A 146 9.07 -0.54 -21.32
N GLU A 147 9.24 -1.58 -20.50
CA GLU A 147 9.70 -2.90 -20.95
C GLU A 147 8.61 -3.56 -21.83
N TYR A 148 7.32 -3.40 -21.48
CA TYR A 148 6.16 -3.97 -22.19
C TYR A 148 5.64 -3.11 -23.34
N SER A 149 4.97 -3.75 -24.30
CA SER A 149 4.33 -3.12 -25.46
C SER A 149 2.87 -2.73 -25.16
N PRO A 150 2.28 -1.74 -25.85
CA PRO A 150 0.93 -1.25 -25.52
C PRO A 150 -0.15 -2.34 -25.55
N GLU A 151 0.03 -3.35 -26.41
CA GLU A 151 -0.86 -4.49 -26.62
C GLU A 151 -0.72 -5.59 -25.53
N GLU A 152 0.32 -5.53 -24.69
CA GLU A 152 0.58 -6.45 -23.57
C GLU A 152 0.16 -5.86 -22.22
N VAL A 153 -0.26 -4.59 -22.20
CA VAL A 153 -0.62 -3.84 -20.99
C VAL A 153 -2.13 -3.61 -20.92
N ILE A 154 -2.69 -3.78 -19.74
CA ILE A 154 -4.08 -3.41 -19.43
C ILE A 154 -4.12 -2.34 -18.33
N LEU A 155 -4.98 -1.34 -18.49
CA LEU A 155 -5.37 -0.43 -17.41
C LEU A 155 -6.81 -0.72 -16.99
N VAL A 156 -7.05 -1.01 -15.71
CA VAL A 156 -8.40 -1.25 -15.16
C VAL A 156 -8.72 -0.20 -14.11
N CYS A 157 -9.74 0.60 -14.38
CA CYS A 157 -10.17 1.72 -13.56
C CYS A 157 -11.70 1.80 -13.47
N LYS A 158 -12.33 0.96 -12.66
CA LYS A 158 -13.80 0.97 -12.51
C LYS A 158 -14.36 2.27 -11.92
N ARG A 159 -13.53 3.05 -11.21
CA ARG A 159 -13.95 4.31 -10.57
C ARG A 159 -14.17 5.42 -11.60
N ASP A 160 -15.33 6.06 -11.50
CA ASP A 160 -15.81 7.20 -12.27
C ASP A 160 -14.81 8.36 -12.36
N THR A 161 -14.19 8.73 -11.24
CA THR A 161 -13.20 9.81 -11.17
C THR A 161 -11.97 9.60 -12.05
N GLY A 162 -11.69 8.38 -12.50
CA GLY A 162 -10.58 8.04 -13.37
C GLY A 162 -10.96 7.81 -14.84
N TRP A 163 -12.24 7.90 -15.23
CA TRP A 163 -12.69 7.57 -16.58
C TRP A 163 -12.09 8.49 -17.66
N ILE A 164 -12.15 9.80 -17.46
CA ILE A 164 -11.65 10.80 -18.42
C ILE A 164 -10.13 10.67 -18.57
N ALA A 165 -9.40 10.75 -17.46
CA ALA A 165 -7.95 10.64 -17.45
C ALA A 165 -7.44 9.27 -17.98
N GLY A 166 -8.19 8.19 -17.73
CA GLY A 166 -7.91 6.88 -18.28
C GLY A 166 -8.14 6.78 -19.80
N GLN A 167 -9.18 7.44 -20.33
CA GLN A 167 -9.40 7.53 -21.77
C GLN A 167 -8.29 8.34 -22.46
N LEU A 168 -7.89 9.47 -21.88
CA LEU A 168 -6.75 10.26 -22.35
C LEU A 168 -5.43 9.48 -22.29
N PHE A 169 -5.21 8.68 -21.23
CA PHE A 169 -4.07 7.77 -21.11
C PHE A 169 -4.04 6.74 -22.25
N SER A 170 -5.19 6.11 -22.54
CA SER A 170 -5.33 5.12 -23.60
C SER A 170 -5.09 5.74 -24.98
N GLN A 171 -5.62 6.94 -25.24
CA GLN A 171 -5.39 7.69 -26.48
C GLN A 171 -3.91 8.08 -26.67
N ALA A 172 -3.23 8.49 -25.59
CA ALA A 172 -1.83 8.90 -25.66
C ALA A 172 -0.86 7.71 -25.83
N THR A 173 -1.15 6.56 -25.22
CA THR A 173 -0.21 5.42 -25.11
C THR A 173 -0.54 4.22 -25.99
N GLY A 174 -1.78 4.13 -26.51
CA GLY A 174 -2.31 2.94 -27.19
C GLY A 174 -2.72 1.79 -26.25
N ILE A 175 -2.55 1.93 -24.93
CA ILE A 175 -2.82 0.89 -23.94
C ILE A 175 -4.34 0.65 -23.80
N LYS A 176 -4.75 -0.62 -23.76
CA LYS A 176 -6.16 -1.02 -23.62
C LYS A 176 -6.69 -0.71 -22.21
N ILE A 177 -7.79 0.05 -22.13
CA ILE A 177 -8.41 0.44 -20.85
C ILE A 177 -9.82 -0.13 -20.64
N PHE A 178 -10.12 -0.50 -19.40
CA PHE A 178 -11.47 -0.84 -18.92
C PHE A 178 -11.92 0.14 -17.83
N THR A 179 -12.77 1.11 -18.21
CA THR A 179 -13.28 2.18 -17.34
C THR A 179 -14.59 1.82 -16.63
N LYS A 180 -15.63 1.36 -17.34
CA LYS A 180 -16.96 1.16 -16.74
C LYS A 180 -17.13 -0.19 -16.05
N LYS A 181 -16.76 -1.27 -16.74
CA LYS A 181 -16.95 -2.65 -16.29
C LYS A 181 -15.78 -3.50 -16.77
N TYR A 182 -15.16 -4.23 -15.84
CA TYR A 182 -14.25 -5.33 -16.16
C TYR A 182 -15.08 -6.61 -16.38
N PRO A 183 -15.05 -7.23 -17.58
CA PRO A 183 -15.61 -8.57 -17.80
C PRO A 183 -14.92 -9.58 -16.87
N ALA A 184 -15.70 -10.31 -16.06
CA ALA A 184 -15.13 -11.31 -15.16
C ALA A 184 -14.55 -12.47 -15.96
N GLY A 185 -13.33 -12.91 -15.62
CA GLY A 185 -12.66 -14.00 -16.31
C GLY A 185 -11.99 -13.61 -17.64
N MET A 186 -11.91 -12.32 -17.99
CA MET A 186 -11.21 -11.81 -19.20
C MET A 186 -9.79 -12.37 -19.36
N MET A 187 -9.05 -12.52 -18.26
CA MET A 187 -7.67 -13.05 -18.29
C MET A 187 -7.61 -14.58 -18.12
N THR A 188 -8.68 -15.23 -17.67
CA THR A 188 -8.66 -16.65 -17.25
C THR A 188 -9.47 -17.59 -18.13
N ASN A 189 -10.45 -17.08 -18.88
CA ASN A 189 -11.33 -17.89 -19.71
C ASN A 189 -11.10 -17.57 -21.19
N THR A 190 -10.43 -18.48 -21.89
CA THR A 190 -10.10 -18.42 -23.31
C THR A 190 -11.31 -18.51 -24.25
N GLU A 191 -12.47 -18.97 -23.77
CA GLU A 191 -13.70 -19.08 -24.57
C GLU A 191 -14.46 -17.75 -24.70
N LEU A 192 -14.08 -16.71 -23.94
CA LEU A 192 -14.72 -15.40 -24.04
C LEU A 192 -14.22 -14.64 -25.27
N GLU A 193 -15.12 -14.05 -26.04
CA GLU A 193 -14.77 -13.08 -27.11
C GLU A 193 -13.98 -11.86 -26.58
N THR A 194 -14.14 -11.55 -25.29
CA THR A 194 -13.41 -10.49 -24.60
C THR A 194 -12.12 -10.98 -23.93
N PHE A 195 -11.72 -12.24 -24.16
CA PHE A 195 -10.46 -12.79 -23.65
C PHE A 195 -9.29 -11.91 -24.07
N TYR A 196 -8.40 -11.66 -23.13
CA TYR A 196 -7.23 -10.83 -23.34
C TYR A 196 -6.18 -11.21 -22.32
N GLU A 197 -4.97 -11.49 -22.82
CA GLU A 197 -3.85 -11.97 -22.00
C GLU A 197 -2.74 -10.90 -21.89
N PRO A 198 -2.90 -9.91 -21.00
CA PRO A 198 -1.85 -8.93 -20.74
C PRO A 198 -0.73 -9.58 -19.92
N GLU A 199 0.50 -9.12 -20.12
CA GLU A 199 1.64 -9.43 -19.26
C GLU A 199 1.68 -8.53 -18.02
N LEU A 200 1.20 -7.29 -18.17
CA LEU A 200 1.20 -6.25 -17.13
C LEU A 200 -0.20 -5.65 -16.94
N ALA A 201 -0.69 -5.67 -15.70
CA ALA A 201 -1.94 -5.04 -15.28
C ALA A 201 -1.70 -3.85 -14.37
N ILE A 202 -2.20 -2.67 -14.79
CA ILE A 202 -2.29 -1.47 -13.96
C ILE A 202 -3.69 -1.43 -13.34
N ILE A 203 -3.74 -1.41 -12.01
CA ILE A 203 -4.99 -1.51 -11.22
C ILE A 203 -5.17 -0.25 -10.37
N CYS A 204 -6.31 0.42 -10.51
CA CYS A 204 -6.54 1.73 -9.91
C CYS A 204 -7.02 1.70 -8.45
N ASP A 205 -7.83 0.72 -8.07
CA ASP A 205 -8.12 0.46 -6.66
C ASP A 205 -8.31 -1.05 -6.42
N PRO A 206 -7.48 -1.71 -5.59
CA PRO A 206 -7.62 -3.14 -5.30
C PRO A 206 -8.97 -3.54 -4.69
N TRP A 207 -9.72 -2.60 -4.11
CA TRP A 207 -11.03 -2.89 -3.54
C TRP A 207 -12.15 -2.85 -4.59
N VAL A 208 -12.11 -1.89 -5.51
CA VAL A 208 -13.15 -1.71 -6.55
C VAL A 208 -12.88 -2.61 -7.76
N ASP A 209 -11.61 -2.71 -8.17
CA ASP A 209 -11.11 -3.52 -9.28
C ASP A 209 -10.69 -4.94 -8.84
N LYS A 210 -11.20 -5.40 -7.69
CA LYS A 210 -10.86 -6.68 -7.05
C LYS A 210 -10.94 -7.90 -7.98
N ASN A 211 -11.82 -7.87 -8.99
CA ASN A 211 -11.96 -8.95 -9.97
C ASN A 211 -10.73 -9.01 -10.88
N ALA A 212 -10.31 -7.87 -11.44
CA ALA A 212 -9.10 -7.79 -12.26
C ALA A 212 -7.85 -8.13 -11.46
N PHE A 213 -7.77 -7.70 -10.19
CA PHE A 213 -6.67 -8.08 -9.31
C PHE A 213 -6.65 -9.59 -8.98
N ALA A 214 -7.81 -10.19 -8.74
CA ALA A 214 -7.92 -11.62 -8.50
C ALA A 214 -7.54 -12.43 -9.75
N ASP A 215 -7.97 -12.00 -10.93
CA ASP A 215 -7.69 -12.70 -12.18
C ASP A 215 -6.21 -12.57 -12.59
N ALA A 216 -5.62 -11.37 -12.55
CA ALA A 216 -4.17 -11.15 -12.77
C ALA A 216 -3.30 -11.96 -11.81
N LYS A 217 -3.74 -12.12 -10.54
CA LYS A 217 -3.05 -12.94 -9.54
C LYS A 217 -3.16 -14.45 -9.80
N LYS A 218 -4.28 -14.93 -10.36
CA LYS A 218 -4.43 -16.35 -10.76
C LYS A 218 -3.55 -16.68 -11.95
N THR A 219 -3.45 -15.76 -12.91
CA THR A 219 -2.65 -15.91 -14.13
C THR A 219 -1.18 -15.50 -13.96
N ASN A 220 -0.79 -15.14 -12.74
CA ASN A 220 0.58 -14.77 -12.35
C ASN A 220 1.20 -13.63 -13.21
N LYS A 221 0.35 -12.72 -13.69
CA LYS A 221 0.75 -11.54 -14.47
C LYS A 221 1.25 -10.43 -13.55
N LYS A 222 2.07 -9.53 -14.08
CA LYS A 222 2.66 -8.44 -13.28
C LYS A 222 1.61 -7.40 -12.91
N VAL A 223 1.62 -6.93 -11.66
CA VAL A 223 0.64 -5.95 -11.16
C VAL A 223 1.30 -4.68 -10.65
N ILE A 224 0.99 -3.55 -11.31
CA ILE A 224 1.19 -2.20 -10.79
C ILE A 224 -0.12 -1.75 -10.13
N MET A 225 -0.06 -1.40 -8.86
CA MET A 225 -1.25 -1.06 -8.06
C MET A 225 -1.18 0.38 -7.55
N LEU A 226 -2.21 1.17 -7.86
CA LEU A 226 -2.48 2.46 -7.24
C LEU A 226 -3.19 2.22 -5.89
N ALA A 227 -2.56 2.66 -4.80
CA ALA A 227 -3.02 2.35 -3.46
C ALA A 227 -3.03 3.58 -2.54
N ASP A 228 -4.17 3.82 -1.91
CA ASP A 228 -4.31 4.74 -0.80
C ASP A 228 -3.99 4.01 0.53
N THR A 229 -3.72 4.78 1.57
CA THR A 229 -3.56 4.38 2.98
C THR A 229 -4.50 3.28 3.48
N ASN A 230 -5.75 3.22 3.01
CA ASN A 230 -6.73 2.22 3.42
C ASN A 230 -6.70 0.91 2.62
N ASN A 231 -5.90 0.83 1.55
CA ASN A 231 -5.84 -0.36 0.69
C ASN A 231 -4.87 -1.42 1.25
N PHE A 232 -5.16 -2.67 0.93
CA PHE A 232 -4.24 -3.80 1.12
C PHE A 232 -3.50 -4.05 -0.19
N THR A 233 -2.19 -4.25 -0.13
CA THR A 233 -1.33 -4.33 -1.34
C THR A 233 -0.65 -5.69 -1.50
N ARG A 234 -1.09 -6.68 -0.72
CA ARG A 234 -0.54 -8.04 -0.73
C ARG A 234 -0.80 -8.76 -2.05
N GLY A 235 0.26 -8.91 -2.84
CA GLY A 235 0.24 -9.59 -4.15
C GLY A 235 0.32 -8.64 -5.35
N ALA A 236 0.55 -7.34 -5.14
CA ALA A 236 1.07 -6.47 -6.18
C ALA A 236 2.61 -6.55 -6.23
N ASP A 237 3.21 -6.59 -7.42
CA ASP A 237 4.66 -6.47 -7.59
C ASP A 237 5.14 -5.07 -7.23
N LEU A 238 4.39 -4.06 -7.69
CA LEU A 238 4.73 -2.66 -7.51
C LEU A 238 3.52 -1.85 -7.04
N VAL A 239 3.74 -1.05 -6.01
CA VAL A 239 2.73 -0.19 -5.38
C VAL A 239 3.13 1.26 -5.59
N ILE A 240 2.24 2.03 -6.21
CA ILE A 240 2.29 3.50 -6.25
C ILE A 240 1.39 3.99 -5.11
N PRO A 241 1.95 4.56 -4.03
CA PRO A 241 1.15 5.18 -2.98
C PRO A 241 0.56 6.50 -3.50
N CYS A 242 -0.76 6.60 -3.60
CA CYS A 242 -1.44 7.80 -4.09
C CYS A 242 -2.88 7.89 -3.59
N ASN A 243 -3.45 9.09 -3.58
CA ASN A 243 -4.89 9.28 -3.49
C ASN A 243 -5.59 8.69 -4.73
N ASN A 244 -6.18 7.50 -4.63
CA ASN A 244 -6.90 6.85 -5.72
C ASN A 244 -8.39 7.22 -5.82
N LYS A 245 -8.85 8.23 -5.05
CA LYS A 245 -10.25 8.67 -5.01
C LYS A 245 -10.46 10.04 -5.67
N GLY A 246 -9.46 10.92 -5.63
CA GLY A 246 -9.53 12.21 -6.31
C GLY A 246 -9.29 12.10 -7.82
N SER A 247 -10.14 12.73 -8.63
CA SER A 247 -9.95 12.84 -10.09
C SER A 247 -8.61 13.47 -10.44
N LYS A 248 -8.30 14.64 -9.87
CA LYS A 248 -7.05 15.39 -10.06
C LYS A 248 -5.80 14.55 -9.77
N SER A 249 -5.84 13.75 -8.70
CA SER A 249 -4.73 12.87 -8.30
C SER A 249 -4.54 11.70 -9.27
N LEU A 250 -5.62 11.00 -9.64
CA LEU A 250 -5.55 9.94 -10.66
C LEU A 250 -5.09 10.50 -12.01
N GLY A 251 -5.59 11.68 -12.39
CA GLY A 251 -5.19 12.45 -13.56
C GLY A 251 -3.68 12.68 -13.60
N LEU A 252 -3.11 13.23 -12.52
CA LEU A 252 -1.67 13.46 -12.42
C LEU A 252 -0.85 12.17 -12.54
N VAL A 253 -1.28 11.08 -11.90
CA VAL A 253 -0.54 9.81 -11.96
C VAL A 253 -0.61 9.19 -13.36
N PHE A 254 -1.76 9.20 -14.03
CA PHE A 254 -1.84 8.73 -15.41
C PHE A 254 -1.05 9.63 -16.38
N TYR A 255 -1.11 10.95 -16.22
CA TYR A 255 -0.29 11.89 -16.98
C TYR A 255 1.21 11.56 -16.83
N LEU A 256 1.70 11.39 -15.60
CA LEU A 256 3.09 11.03 -15.32
C LEU A 256 3.50 9.67 -15.91
N LEU A 257 2.64 8.65 -15.79
CA LEU A 257 2.89 7.33 -16.36
C LEU A 257 2.91 7.37 -17.89
N ALA A 258 1.98 8.09 -18.53
CA ALA A 258 1.95 8.26 -19.98
C ALA A 258 3.17 9.02 -20.50
N LYS A 259 3.51 10.15 -19.88
CA LYS A 259 4.68 10.96 -20.22
C LYS A 259 5.95 10.12 -20.19
N GLY A 260 6.23 9.48 -19.04
CA GLY A 260 7.43 8.68 -18.87
C GLY A 260 7.49 7.45 -19.77
N TYR A 261 6.35 6.85 -20.11
CA TYR A 261 6.28 5.73 -21.06
C TYR A 261 6.62 6.18 -22.49
N ILE A 262 6.01 7.29 -22.95
CA ILE A 262 6.25 7.89 -24.27
C ILE A 262 7.70 8.34 -24.41
N GLU A 263 8.25 9.03 -23.41
CA GLU A 263 9.64 9.51 -23.38
C GLU A 263 10.64 8.34 -23.51
N LYS A 264 10.45 7.26 -22.74
CA LYS A 264 11.35 6.11 -22.76
C LYS A 264 11.25 5.25 -24.02
N ARG A 265 10.05 5.06 -24.56
CA ARG A 265 9.84 4.34 -25.83
C ARG A 265 9.99 5.24 -27.08
N LYS A 266 10.26 6.54 -26.91
CA LYS A 266 10.43 7.54 -27.98
C LYS A 266 9.26 7.54 -28.99
N MET A 267 8.03 7.42 -28.50
CA MET A 267 6.85 7.42 -29.37
C MET A 267 6.49 8.85 -29.81
N ASN A 268 6.20 9.03 -31.10
CA ASN A 268 5.74 10.31 -31.66
C ASN A 268 4.22 10.52 -31.44
N SER A 269 3.73 10.23 -30.23
CA SER A 269 2.31 10.39 -29.88
C SER A 269 2.02 11.82 -29.42
N LYS A 270 0.85 12.35 -29.81
CA LYS A 270 0.39 13.66 -29.32
C LYS A 270 -0.09 13.50 -27.87
N MET A 271 0.75 13.91 -26.93
CA MET A 271 0.37 13.89 -25.51
C MET A 271 -0.62 15.02 -25.20
N PRO A 272 -1.77 14.73 -24.54
CA PRO A 272 -2.63 15.77 -23.97
C PRO A 272 -1.90 16.56 -22.87
N SER A 273 -2.36 17.79 -22.64
CA SER A 273 -1.79 18.66 -21.60
C SER A 273 -2.09 18.14 -20.19
N MET A 274 -1.30 18.56 -19.20
CA MET A 274 -1.52 18.15 -17.81
C MET A 274 -2.89 18.58 -17.28
N THR A 275 -3.39 19.74 -17.75
CA THR A 275 -4.74 20.26 -17.46
C THR A 275 -5.85 19.35 -17.97
N ASP A 276 -5.71 18.77 -19.17
CA ASP A 276 -6.71 17.83 -19.74
C ASP A 276 -6.87 16.59 -18.86
N PHE A 277 -5.78 16.10 -18.27
CA PHE A 277 -5.79 14.96 -17.36
C PHE A 277 -6.35 15.28 -15.97
N THR A 278 -6.09 16.49 -15.45
CA THR A 278 -6.56 16.88 -14.10
C THR A 278 -7.97 17.45 -14.10
N GLY A 279 -8.48 17.90 -15.25
CA GLY A 279 -9.81 18.52 -15.39
C GLY A 279 -9.92 19.90 -14.77
N ASP A 280 -8.79 20.55 -14.51
CA ASP A 280 -8.69 21.93 -14.02
C ASP A 280 -8.21 22.81 -15.17
N ASP A 281 -9.01 23.79 -15.56
CA ASP A 281 -8.46 25.02 -16.13
C ASP A 281 -7.55 25.64 -15.06
N LEU A 282 -6.24 25.67 -15.31
CA LEU A 282 -5.23 26.26 -14.40
C LEU A 282 -5.26 27.80 -14.43
N GLN A 283 -6.44 28.40 -14.27
CA GLN A 283 -6.64 29.84 -14.06
C GLN A 283 -7.80 30.11 -13.09
N ALA A 284 -7.44 30.45 -11.85
CA ALA A 284 -8.21 31.28 -10.92
C ALA A 284 -7.21 32.00 -9.99
#